data_AF-A0A5C7KXG0-F1
#
_entry.id   AF-A0A5C7KXG0-F1
#
_cell.length_a   1.000
_cell.length_b   1.000
_cell.length_c   1.000
_cell.angle_alpha   90.00
_cell.angle_beta   90.00
_cell.angle_gamma   90.00
#
_symmetry.space_group_name_H-M   'P 1'
#
loop_
_entity.id
_entity.type
_entity.pdbx_description
1 polymer ?
#
loop_
_entity_poly.entity_id
_entity_poly.type
_entity_poly.pdbx_seq_one_letter_code
_entity_poly.pdbx_strand_id
1 'polypeptide(L)'
;MGTTTQPLGPEFASQMVTMLLNGIQEGTIKAYQMLWGLLIAFLKAHWVGVGEILLGFLIVAFLVFLFTGRWAMLGSVLNRYFFFGTLFIIGLIFGPQVFANTYFEIVWVVLGLVVFIII
;
A
#
# COMPACT_ATOMS: atom_id res chain seq x y z
N MET A 1 26.75 -37.36 30.00
CA MET A 1 25.96 -36.17 29.61
C MET A 1 24.97 -36.62 28.56
N GLY A 2 23.73 -36.92 28.97
CA GLY A 2 22.68 -37.34 28.05
C GLY A 2 22.19 -36.12 27.28
N THR A 3 22.36 -36.11 25.97
CA THR A 3 21.66 -35.19 25.08
C THR A 3 20.17 -35.49 25.16
N THR A 4 19.42 -34.65 25.85
CA THR A 4 17.95 -34.69 25.82
C THR A 4 17.49 -34.19 24.45
N THR A 5 17.53 -35.04 23.44
CA THR A 5 16.71 -34.88 22.24
C THR A 5 15.26 -35.02 22.70
N GLN A 6 14.59 -33.89 22.92
CA GLN A 6 13.14 -33.88 23.10
C GLN A 6 12.52 -34.57 21.88
N PRO A 7 11.61 -35.55 22.07
CA PRO A 7 10.88 -36.13 20.96
C PRO A 7 10.10 -34.99 20.30
N LEU A 8 10.12 -34.93 18.97
CA LEU A 8 9.26 -34.04 18.18
C LEU A 8 7.81 -34.43 18.49
N GLY A 9 7.23 -33.78 19.50
CA GLY A 9 5.86 -34.02 19.94
C GLY A 9 4.86 -33.51 18.90
N PRO A 10 3.57 -33.86 19.05
CA PRO A 10 2.50 -33.40 18.14
C PRO A 10 2.43 -31.87 17.98
N GLU A 11 3.02 -31.11 18.91
CA GLU A 11 3.10 -29.64 18.83
C GLU A 11 4.21 -29.11 17.92
N PHE A 12 5.19 -29.93 17.52
CA PHE A 12 6.29 -29.47 16.67
C PHE A 12 5.79 -28.91 15.33
N ALA A 13 4.82 -29.58 14.70
CA ALA A 13 4.20 -29.10 13.47
C ALA A 13 3.49 -27.75 13.68
N SER A 14 2.77 -27.58 14.79
CA SER A 14 2.11 -26.32 15.15
C SER A 14 3.12 -25.19 15.39
N GLN A 15 4.22 -25.47 16.10
CA GLN A 15 5.30 -24.51 16.34
C GLN A 15 6.04 -24.13 15.06
N MET A 16 6.31 -25.09 14.16
CA MET A 16 6.91 -24.81 12.85
C MET A 16 6.01 -23.94 11.98
N VAL A 17 4.71 -24.23 11.92
CA VAL A 17 3.74 -23.42 11.18
C VAL A 17 3.67 -22.01 11.75
N THR A 18 3.64 -21.88 13.08
CA THR A 18 3.61 -20.57 13.75
C THR A 18 4.90 -19.78 13.48
N MET A 19 6.07 -20.42 13.53
CA MET A 19 7.35 -19.79 13.16
C MET A 19 7.37 -19.32 11.71
N LEU A 20 6.85 -20.13 10.77
CA LEU A 20 6.78 -19.77 9.36
C LEU A 20 5.84 -18.58 9.14
N LEU A 21 4.65 -18.59 9.73
CA LEU A 21 3.68 -17.50 9.64
C LEU A 21 4.25 -16.20 10.23
N ASN A 22 4.87 -16.28 11.40
CA ASN A 22 5.51 -15.13 12.04
C ASN A 22 6.67 -14.58 11.19
N GLY A 23 7.50 -15.46 10.62
CA GLY A 23 8.60 -15.07 9.73
C GLY A 23 8.12 -14.34 8.47
N ILE A 24 7.01 -14.79 7.86
CA ILE A 24 6.39 -14.13 6.71
C ILE A 24 5.84 -12.76 7.11
N GLN A 25 5.15 -12.68 8.25
CA GLN A 25 4.57 -11.42 8.73
C GLN A 25 5.66 -10.38 9.04
N GLU A 26 6.72 -10.77 9.74
CA GLU A 26 7.86 -9.90 10.00
C GLU A 26 8.58 -9.48 8.73
N GLY A 27 8.77 -10.41 7.78
CA GLY A 27 9.35 -10.13 6.47
C GLY A 27 8.54 -9.09 5.70
N THR A 28 7.22 -9.23 5.72
CA THR A 28 6.27 -8.30 5.06
C THR A 28 6.33 -6.92 5.68
N ILE A 29 6.30 -6.81 7.02
CA ILE A 29 6.42 -5.53 7.73
C ILE A 29 7.73 -4.84 7.39
N LYS A 30 8.86 -5.57 7.38
CA LYS A 30 10.17 -5.02 7.01
C LYS A 30 10.21 -4.55 5.56
N ALA A 31 9.61 -5.30 4.64
CA ALA A 31 9.51 -4.90 3.24
C ALA A 31 8.74 -3.58 3.09
N TYR A 32 7.58 -3.44 3.75
CA TYR A 32 6.81 -2.19 3.74
C TYR A 32 7.60 -1.02 4.35
N GLN A 33 8.33 -1.25 5.44
CA GLN A 33 9.20 -0.21 6.03
C GLN A 33 10.31 0.23 5.07
N MET A 34 10.97 -0.70 4.39
CA MET A 34 12.01 -0.39 3.41
C MET A 34 11.47 0.38 2.22
N LEU A 35 10.36 -0.10 1.63
CA LEU A 35 9.70 0.56 0.49
C LEU A 35 9.22 1.96 0.87
N TRP A 36 8.64 2.11 2.06
CA TRP A 36 8.22 3.42 2.57
C TRP A 36 9.39 4.35 2.80
N GLY A 37 10.49 3.86 3.39
CA GLY A 37 11.71 4.62 3.55
C GLY A 37 12.26 5.14 2.21
N LEU A 38 12.29 4.26 1.20
CA LEU A 38 12.71 4.60 -0.15
C LEU A 38 11.76 5.63 -0.79
N LEU A 39 10.45 5.43 -0.67
CA LEU A 39 9.43 6.36 -1.17
C LEU A 39 9.61 7.76 -0.55
N ILE A 40 9.73 7.85 0.77
CA ILE A 40 9.88 9.13 1.48
C ILE A 40 11.22 9.79 1.12
N ALA A 41 12.31 9.02 1.02
CA ALA A 41 13.60 9.55 0.60
C ALA A 41 13.53 10.13 -0.82
N PHE A 42 12.94 9.38 -1.76
CA PHE A 42 12.71 9.82 -3.14
C PHE A 42 11.83 11.08 -3.18
N LEU A 43 10.73 11.09 -2.44
CA LEU A 43 9.81 12.22 -2.42
C LEU A 43 10.47 13.46 -1.85
N LYS A 44 11.28 13.36 -0.78
CA LYS A 44 12.05 14.49 -0.26
C LYS A 44 13.03 15.06 -1.28
N ALA A 45 13.67 14.20 -2.07
CA ALA A 45 14.62 14.62 -3.09
C ALA A 45 13.94 15.22 -4.35
N HIS A 46 12.75 14.74 -4.70
CA HIS A 46 12.12 15.04 -6.00
C HIS A 46 10.67 15.56 -5.88
N TRP A 47 10.27 16.12 -4.73
CA TRP A 47 8.88 16.53 -4.49
C TRP A 47 8.34 17.49 -5.54
N VAL A 48 9.18 18.41 -6.04
CA VAL A 48 8.80 19.35 -7.11
C VAL A 48 8.46 18.60 -8.39
N GLY A 49 9.36 17.72 -8.85
CA GLY A 49 9.15 16.96 -10.09
C GLY A 49 7.95 16.01 -10.00
N VAL A 50 7.74 15.38 -8.84
CA VAL A 50 6.53 14.57 -8.61
C VAL A 50 5.27 15.44 -8.67
N GLY A 51 5.30 16.63 -8.07
CA GLY A 51 4.21 17.60 -8.15
C GLY A 51 3.92 18.04 -9.57
N GLU A 52 4.95 18.34 -10.37
CA GLU A 52 4.82 18.73 -11.78
C GLU A 52 4.20 17.62 -12.64
N ILE A 53 4.63 16.37 -12.45
CA ILE A 53 4.06 15.21 -13.16
C ILE A 53 2.57 15.06 -12.81
N LEU A 54 2.23 15.11 -11.52
CA LEU A 54 0.84 15.01 -11.07
C LEU A 54 -0.02 16.17 -11.60
N LEU A 55 0.52 17.39 -11.59
CA LEU A 55 -0.18 18.55 -12.15
C LEU A 55 -0.36 18.40 -13.66
N GLY A 56 0.65 17.92 -14.38
CA GLY A 56 0.60 17.67 -15.82
C GLY A 56 -0.51 16.69 -16.21
N PHE A 57 -0.62 15.56 -15.53
CA PHE A 57 -1.71 14.61 -15.74
C PHE A 57 -3.09 15.22 -15.47
N LEU A 58 -3.22 16.03 -14.42
CA LEU A 58 -4.47 16.72 -14.11
C LEU A 58 -4.86 17.72 -15.19
N ILE A 59 -3.90 18.52 -15.68
CA ILE A 59 -4.11 19.48 -16.77
C ILE A 59 -4.55 18.74 -18.04
N VAL A 60 -3.86 17.67 -18.43
CA VAL A 60 -4.22 16.89 -19.62
C VAL A 60 -5.64 16.35 -19.49
N ALA A 61 -5.98 15.75 -18.35
CA ALA A 61 -7.33 15.20 -18.12
C ALA A 61 -8.41 16.29 -18.13
N PHE A 62 -8.10 17.47 -17.58
CA PHE A 62 -9.00 18.62 -17.60
C PHE A 62 -9.20 19.18 -19.02
N LEU A 63 -8.13 19.29 -19.80
CA LEU A 63 -8.22 19.71 -21.21
C LEU A 63 -9.06 18.72 -22.02
N VAL A 64 -8.84 17.42 -21.86
CA VAL A 64 -9.66 16.38 -22.51
C VAL A 64 -11.13 16.53 -22.13
N PHE A 65 -11.43 16.79 -20.86
CA PHE A 65 -12.79 17.06 -20.41
C PHE A 65 -13.38 18.31 -21.09
N LEU A 66 -12.62 19.41 -21.19
CA LEU A 66 -13.09 20.63 -21.85
C LEU A 66 -13.39 20.42 -23.34
N PHE A 67 -12.54 19.69 -24.07
CA PHE A 67 -12.70 19.49 -25.51
C PHE A 67 -13.72 18.41 -25.88
N THR A 68 -13.88 17.38 -25.05
CA THR A 68 -14.75 16.23 -25.37
C THR A 68 -16.04 16.20 -24.56
N GLY A 69 -16.14 16.97 -23.48
CA GLY A 69 -17.21 16.90 -22.49
C GLY A 69 -17.23 15.59 -21.69
N ARG A 70 -16.31 14.65 -21.96
CA ARG A 70 -16.32 13.31 -21.35
C ARG A 70 -15.63 13.33 -20.01
N TRP A 71 -16.39 13.00 -18.96
CA TRP A 71 -15.91 12.96 -17.58
C TRP A 71 -14.95 11.80 -17.26
N ALA A 72 -14.94 10.74 -18.08
CA ALA A 72 -14.25 9.49 -17.75
C ALA A 72 -12.75 9.67 -17.41
N MET A 73 -12.01 10.48 -18.18
CA MET A 73 -10.57 10.66 -17.95
C MET A 73 -10.29 11.52 -16.71
N LEU A 74 -11.01 12.64 -16.56
CA LEU A 74 -10.87 13.52 -15.39
C LEU A 74 -11.27 12.80 -14.10
N GLY A 75 -12.41 12.10 -14.12
CA GLY A 75 -12.87 11.28 -13.00
C GLY A 75 -11.86 10.21 -12.62
N SER A 76 -11.26 9.52 -13.60
CA SER A 76 -10.23 8.51 -13.31
C SER A 76 -8.97 9.08 -12.66
N VAL A 77 -8.48 10.24 -13.15
CA VAL A 77 -7.29 10.89 -12.58
C VAL A 77 -7.57 11.38 -11.16
N LEU A 78 -8.71 12.06 -10.94
CA LEU A 78 -9.10 12.53 -9.62
C LEU A 78 -9.28 11.38 -8.63
N ASN A 79 -9.92 10.28 -9.06
CA ASN A 79 -10.10 9.11 -8.23
C ASN A 79 -8.75 8.49 -7.82
N ARG A 80 -7.82 8.31 -8.78
CA ARG A 80 -6.48 7.80 -8.47
C ARG A 80 -5.73 8.71 -7.50
N TYR A 81 -5.86 10.03 -7.65
CA TYR A 81 -5.20 10.99 -6.76
C TYR A 81 -5.77 10.92 -5.35
N PHE A 82 -7.09 10.84 -5.25
CA PHE A 82 -7.75 10.68 -3.97
C PHE A 82 -7.36 9.36 -3.30
N PHE A 83 -7.36 8.25 -4.05
CA PHE A 83 -7.00 6.93 -3.57
C PHE A 83 -5.55 6.88 -3.05
N PHE A 84 -4.58 7.18 -3.91
CA PHE A 84 -3.16 7.14 -3.51
C PHE A 84 -2.80 8.23 -2.51
N GLY A 85 -3.42 9.42 -2.62
CA GLY A 85 -3.23 10.51 -1.66
C GLY A 85 -3.73 10.13 -0.27
N THR A 86 -4.88 9.46 -0.15
CA THR A 86 -5.39 9.01 1.14
C THR A 86 -4.51 7.91 1.74
N LEU A 87 -4.08 6.93 0.94
CA LEU A 87 -3.12 5.91 1.38
C LEU A 87 -1.81 6.56 1.86
N PHE A 88 -1.31 7.55 1.12
CA PHE A 88 -0.09 8.27 1.49
C PHE A 88 -0.26 9.02 2.82
N ILE A 89 -1.38 9.73 3.03
CA ILE A 89 -1.68 10.41 4.30
C ILE A 89 -1.75 9.41 5.46
N ILE A 90 -2.39 8.26 5.28
CA ILE A 90 -2.45 7.23 6.32
C ILE A 90 -1.06 6.70 6.64
N GLY A 91 -0.25 6.40 5.63
CA GLY A 91 1.13 5.97 5.84
C GLY A 91 1.98 7.03 6.56
N LEU A 92 1.70 8.32 6.37
CA LEU A 92 2.36 9.40 7.10
C LEU A 92 1.91 9.49 8.57
N ILE A 93 0.62 9.31 8.86
CA ILE A 93 0.07 9.43 10.22
C ILE A 93 0.40 8.20 11.07
N PHE A 94 0.19 7.01 10.53
CA PHE A 94 0.27 5.76 11.28
C PHE A 94 1.52 4.94 11.00
N GLY A 95 2.31 5.32 9.99
CA GLY A 95 3.49 4.57 9.56
C GLY A 95 3.17 3.43 8.59
N PRO A 96 4.21 2.85 7.93
CA PRO A 96 4.04 1.83 6.90
C PRO A 96 3.58 0.47 7.43
N GLN A 97 3.64 0.24 8.75
CA GLN A 97 3.21 -1.01 9.36
C GLN A 97 1.71 -1.24 9.17
N VAL A 98 0.92 -0.18 8.98
CA VAL A 98 -0.51 -0.28 8.73
C VAL A 98 -0.82 -1.00 7.41
N PHE A 99 0.05 -0.90 6.40
CA PHE A 99 -0.11 -1.60 5.12
C PHE A 99 0.12 -3.12 5.24
N ALA A 100 0.82 -3.57 6.28
CA ALA A 100 1.01 -4.99 6.56
C ALA A 100 -0.18 -5.62 7.32
N ASN A 101 -1.17 -4.82 7.72
CA ASN A 101 -2.33 -5.29 8.45
C ASN A 101 -3.41 -5.80 7.48
N THR A 102 -3.78 -7.07 7.61
CA THR A 102 -4.83 -7.72 6.79
C THR A 102 -6.15 -6.97 6.81
N TYR A 103 -6.52 -6.34 7.93
CA TYR A 103 -7.75 -5.55 8.02
C TYR A 103 -7.68 -4.26 7.19
N PHE A 104 -6.50 -3.64 7.12
CA PHE A 104 -6.31 -2.46 6.29
C PHE A 104 -6.41 -2.82 4.81
N GLU A 105 -5.80 -3.93 4.40
CA GLU A 105 -5.83 -4.44 3.03
C GLU A 105 -7.27 -4.72 2.57
N ILE A 106 -8.08 -5.39 3.40
CA ILE A 106 -9.49 -5.68 3.10
C ILE A 106 -10.31 -4.40 2.98
N VAL A 107 -10.21 -3.48 3.96
CA VAL A 107 -10.98 -2.22 3.94
C VAL A 107 -10.62 -1.38 2.71
N TRP A 108 -9.35 -1.36 2.31
CA TRP A 108 -8.90 -0.58 1.15
C TRP A 108 -9.24 -1.21 -0.19
N VAL A 109 -9.20 -2.53 -0.30
CA VAL A 109 -9.70 -3.23 -1.50
C VAL A 109 -11.19 -2.97 -1.68
N VAL A 110 -11.97 -2.99 -0.59
CA VAL A 110 -13.41 -2.69 -0.61
C VAL A 110 -13.66 -1.23 -0.99
N LEU A 111 -12.95 -0.26 -0.40
CA LEU A 111 -13.05 1.15 -0.79
C LEU A 111 -12.66 1.37 -2.25
N GLY A 112 -11.57 0.76 -2.71
CA GLY A 112 -11.14 0.83 -4.11
C GLY A 112 -12.17 0.27 -5.07
N LEU A 113 -12.80 -0.86 -4.75
CA LEU A 113 -13.87 -1.47 -5.55
C LEU A 113 -15.14 -0.62 -5.56
N VAL A 114 -15.58 -0.10 -4.41
CA VAL A 114 -16.78 0.74 -4.31
C VAL A 114 -16.60 2.01 -5.13
N VAL A 115 -15.44 2.67 -5.03
CA VAL A 115 -15.18 3.89 -5.80
C VAL A 115 -14.99 3.59 -7.30
N PHE A 116 -14.49 2.41 -7.67
CA PHE A 116 -14.42 1.98 -9.08
C PHE A 116 -15.80 1.69 -9.70
N ILE A 117 -16.73 1.12 -8.94
CA ILE A 117 -18.10 0.79 -9.42
C ILE A 117 -18.99 2.03 -9.55
N ILE A 118 -18.76 3.06 -8.74
CA ILE A 118 -19.57 4.29 -8.72
C ILE A 118 -19.21 5.25 -9.89
N ILE A 119 -18.06 5.09 -10.53
CA ILE A 119 -17.59 5.89 -11.67
C ILE A 119 -17.88 5.17 -12.99
#